data_AF-A0A3L6JLD0-F1
#
_entry.id   AF-A0A3L6JLD0-F1
#
_cell.length_a   1.000
_cell.length_b   1.000
_cell.length_c   1.000
_cell.angle_alpha   90.00
_cell.angle_beta   90.00
_cell.angle_gamma   90.00
#
_symmetry.space_group_name_H-M   'P 1'
#
loop_
_entity.id
_entity.type
_entity.pdbx_description
1 polymer ?
#
loop_
_entity_poly.entity_id
_entity_poly.type
_entity_poly.pdbx_seq_one_letter_code
_entity_poly.pdbx_strand_id
1 'polypeptide(L)' 'MTDEKWKLVGGRVYRLAGVRDNMLDAITLAREMKENSHVFLSKTKNQQWAVYWRSKTSEVACELEYYRA' A
#
# COMPACT_ATOMS: atom_id res chain seq x y z
N MET A 1 14.80 12.01 -7.37
CA MET A 1 14.80 10.60 -6.93
C MET A 1 13.37 10.10 -7.03
N THR A 2 13.16 8.94 -7.63
CA THR A 2 11.81 8.37 -7.80
C THR A 2 11.38 7.69 -6.51
N ASP A 3 10.32 8.17 -5.89
CA ASP A 3 9.69 7.48 -4.77
C ASP A 3 9.35 6.04 -5.18
N GLU A 4 9.62 5.09 -4.29
CA GLU A 4 9.29 3.68 -4.52
C GLU A 4 7.78 3.54 -4.68
N LYS A 5 7.32 3.39 -5.92
CA LYS A 5 5.88 3.33 -6.28
C LYS A 5 5.16 2.13 -5.66
N TRP A 6 5.90 1.07 -5.34
CA TRP A 6 5.39 -0.18 -4.83
C TRP A 6 6.25 -0.68 -3.67
N LYS A 7 5.63 -1.37 -2.72
CA LYS A 7 6.31 -1.95 -1.56
C LYS A 7 5.82 -3.36 -1.27
N LEU A 8 6.76 -4.28 -1.10
CA LEU A 8 6.48 -5.67 -0.72
C LEU A 8 6.58 -5.82 0.80
N VAL A 9 5.49 -6.26 1.43
CA VAL A 9 5.42 -6.49 2.89
C VAL A 9 4.72 -7.82 3.12
N GLY A 10 5.41 -8.79 3.72
CA GLY A 10 4.83 -10.10 4.03
C GLY A 10 4.21 -10.82 2.83
N GLY A 11 4.87 -10.78 1.67
CA GLY A 11 4.37 -11.38 0.42
C GLY A 11 3.23 -10.63 -0.27
N ARG A 12 2.80 -9.48 0.27
CA ARG A 12 1.74 -8.65 -0.29
C ARG A 12 2.32 -7.37 -0.87
N VAL A 13 1.84 -6.99 -2.06
CA VAL A 13 2.25 -5.75 -2.73
C VAL A 13 1.32 -4.62 -2.35
N TYR A 14 1.91 -3.49 -1.95
CA TYR A 14 1.22 -2.25 -1.65
C TYR A 14 1.67 -1.16 -2.62
N ARG A 15 0.74 -0.29 -3.01
CA ARG A 15 0.98 0.87 -3.88
C ARG A 15 1.20 2.12 -3.05
N LEU A 16 2.09 3.00 -3.49
CA LEU A 16 2.27 4.32 -2.88
C LEU A 16 1.01 5.16 -3.05
N ALA A 17 0.43 5.62 -1.94
CA ALA A 17 -0.62 6.65 -1.92
C ALA A 17 -0.02 8.06 -1.96
N GLY A 18 1.08 8.26 -1.23
CA GLY A 18 1.78 9.53 -1.18
C GLY A 18 2.89 9.56 -0.14
N VAL A 19 3.70 10.60 -0.20
CA VAL A 19 4.76 10.90 0.77
C VAL A 19 4.38 12.18 1.52
N ARG A 20 4.69 12.24 2.81
CA ARG A 20 4.44 13.38 3.70
C ARG A 20 5.69 13.67 4.51
N ASP A 21 5.98 14.94 4.77
CA ASP A 21 7.13 15.32 5.59
C ASP A 21 6.88 15.04 7.07
N ASN A 22 5.62 15.13 7.50
CA ASN A 22 5.19 14.93 8.87
C ASN A 22 4.54 13.56 9.09
N MET A 23 4.87 12.93 10.21
CA MET A 23 4.27 11.68 10.66
C MET A 23 2.75 11.82 10.89
N LEU A 24 2.29 12.94 11.46
CA LEU A 24 0.88 13.16 11.73
C LEU A 24 0.06 13.18 10.44
N ASP A 25 0.53 13.88 9.41
CA ASP A 25 -0.15 13.95 8.11
C ASP A 25 -0.20 12.58 7.42
N ALA A 26 0.87 11.79 7.56
CA ALA A 26 0.90 10.43 7.05
C ALA A 26 -0.09 9.52 7.79
N ILE A 27 -0.23 9.68 9.12
CA ILE A 27 -1.22 8.95 9.92
C ILE A 27 -2.65 9.35 9.54
N THR A 28 -2.90 10.64 9.33
CA THR A 28 -4.22 11.13 8.89
C THR A 28 -4.61 10.50 7.56
N LEU A 29 -3.74 10.54 6.55
CA LEU A 29 -3.97 9.89 5.26
C LEU A 29 -4.18 8.38 5.42
N ALA A 30 -3.37 7.71 6.24
CA ALA A 30 -3.52 6.27 6.47
C ALA A 30 -4.86 5.93 7.13
N ARG A 31 -5.36 6.78 8.04
CA ARG A 31 -6.67 6.59 8.70
C ARG A 31 -7.82 6.71 7.72
N GLU A 32 -7.81 7.73 6.86
CA GLU A 32 -8.83 7.93 5.82
C GLU A 32 -8.93 6.73 4.89
N MET A 33 -7.78 6.14 4.54
CA MET A 33 -7.75 4.97 3.66
C MET A 33 -8.06 3.63 4.37
N LYS A 34 -7.92 3.57 5.69
CA LYS A 34 -8.02 2.33 6.48
C LYS A 34 -9.39 1.67 6.41
N GLU A 35 -10.44 2.43 6.13
CA GLU A 35 -11.80 1.89 6.00
C GLU A 35 -11.88 0.87 4.83
N ASN A 36 -11.33 1.23 3.67
CA ASN A 36 -11.44 0.45 2.44
C ASN A 36 -10.16 -0.31 2.04
N SER A 37 -9.01 0.03 2.64
CA SER A 37 -7.71 -0.49 2.25
C SER A 37 -6.91 -1.02 3.45
N HIS A 38 -6.03 -1.99 3.21
CA HIS A 38 -4.91 -2.22 4.10
C HIS A 38 -3.86 -1.14 3.84
N VAL A 39 -3.34 -0.53 4.89
CA VAL A 39 -2.36 0.55 4.84
C VAL A 39 -1.07 0.15 5.53
N PHE A 40 0.05 0.66 5.01
CA PHE A 40 1.38 0.46 5.55
C PHE A 40 2.16 1.77 5.51
N LEU A 41 2.77 2.14 6.63
CA LEU A 41 3.58 3.35 6.78
C LEU A 41 5.06 2.96 6.76
N SER A 42 5.88 3.72 6.03
CA SER A 42 7.32 3.54 6.00
C SER A 42 8.04 4.87 6.03
N LYS A 43 9.11 4.95 6.81
CA LYS A 43 10.07 6.05 6.67
C LYS A 43 10.88 5.85 5.37
N THR A 44 11.05 6.92 4.61
CA THR A 44 11.86 6.97 3.38
C THR A 44 13.31 7.33 3.74
N LYS A 45 14.23 7.23 2.77
CA LYS A 45 15.63 7.64 2.94
C LYS A 45 15.78 9.13 3.25
N ASN A 46 14.83 9.95 2.83
CA ASN A 46 14.81 11.41 3.04
C ASN A 46 14.15 11.80 4.37
N GLN A 47 13.96 10.84 5.29
CA GLN A 47 13.23 11.02 6.54
C GLN A 47 11.74 11.38 6.44
N GLN A 48 11.18 11.38 5.23
CA GLN A 48 9.75 11.58 5.00
C GLN A 48 8.98 10.28 5.25
N TRP A 49 7.66 10.37 5.40
CA TRP A 49 6.75 9.25 5.63
C TRP A 49 5.98 8.91 4.36
N ALA A 50 6.22 7.70 3.84
CA ALA A 50 5.47 7.15 2.72
C ALA A 50 4.28 6.32 3.23
N VAL A 51 3.11 6.60 2.69
CA VAL A 51 1.87 5.84 2.94
C VAL A 51 1.63 4.92 1.75
N TYR A 52 1.56 3.63 2.03
CA TYR A 52 1.27 2.60 1.06
C TYR A 52 -0.09 1.96 1.34
N TRP A 53 -0.78 1.51 0.30
CA TRP A 53 -2.09 0.90 0.41
C TRP A 53 -2.25 -0.31 -0.52
N ARG A 54 -3.14 -1.21 -0.15
CA ARG A 54 -3.72 -2.22 -1.04
C ARG A 54 -5.19 -2.38 -0.73
N SER A 55 -5.99 -2.71 -1.73
CA SER A 55 -7.41 -2.95 -1.50
C SER A 55 -7.63 -4.09 -0.50
N LYS A 56 -8.70 -3.97 0.29
CA LYS A 56 -9.21 -5.07 1.11
C LYS A 56 -10.03 -6.08 0.32
N THR A 57 -10.31 -5.83 -0.98
CA THR A 57 -11.15 -6.72 -1.79
C THR A 57 -10.71 -8.17 -1.57
N SER A 58 -11.72 -8.98 -1.26
CA SER A 58 -11.65 -10.41 -0.98
C SER A 58 -10.66 -11.07 -1.90
N GLU A 59 -9.89 -12.02 -1.36
CA GLU A 59 -9.13 -13.01 -2.13
C GLU A 59 -9.85 -13.23 -3.45
N VAL A 60 -9.31 -12.63 -4.53
CA VAL A 60 -9.76 -12.96 -5.86
C VAL A 60 -9.39 -14.42 -5.91
N ALA A 61 -10.38 -15.30 -5.74
CA ALA A 61 -10.21 -16.70 -6.03
C ALA A 61 -9.56 -16.68 -7.41
N CYS A 62 -8.32 -17.16 -7.50
CA CYS A 62 -7.72 -17.40 -8.79
C CYS A 62 -8.63 -18.45 -9.43
N GLU A 63 -9.67 -18.01 -10.12
CA GLU A 63 -10.44 -18.87 -10.99
C GLU A 63 -9.43 -19.31 -12.04
N LEU A 64 -8.97 -20.55 -11.88
CA LEU A 64 -8.12 -21.29 -12.79
C LEU A 64 -8.91 -21.54 -14.08
N GLU A 65 -9.22 -20.48 -14.82
CA GLU A 65 -9.90 -20.53 -16.11
C GLU A 65 -8.88 -20.77 -17.26
N TYR A 66 -7.81 -21.54 -17.01
CA TYR A 66 -6.75 -21.72 -18.04
C TYR A 66 -6.26 -23.14 -18.30
N TYR A 67 -6.98 -24.18 -17.87
CA TYR A 67 -6.79 -25.53 -18.42
C TYR A 67 -8.12 -26.27 -18.54
N ARG A 68 -8.92 -25.92 -19.55
CA ARG A 68 -9.82 -26.91 -20.16
C ARG A 68 -9.01 -27.63 -21.24
N ALA A 69 -8.69 -28.88 -20.95
CA ALA A 69 -8.03 -29.84 -21.84
C ALA A 69 -8.91 -30.18 -23.05
#